data_AF-A0A497PR23-F1
#
_entry.id   AF-A0A497PR23-F1
#
_cell.length_a   1.000
_cell.length_b   1.000
_cell.length_c   1.000
_cell.angle_alpha   90.00
_cell.angle_beta   90.00
_cell.angle_gamma   90.00
#
_symmetry.space_group_name_H-M   'P 1'
#
loop_
_entity.id
_entity.type
_entity.pdbx_description
1 polymer ?
#
loop_
_entity_poly.entity_id
_entity_poly.type
_entity_poly.pdbx_seq_one_letter_code
_entity_poly.pdbx_strand_id
1 'polypeptide(L)'
;MKIYYYDKEGIFIKEGKAHLDPLETEKQEKLVYLLPAKATKKKPPVLKEGEAAVFNGKTWTKKPDFRGAVYYEEDGRKVTIRETGKVLPPNAITTPPPEGMQEPGWENGKWVEKFIDTPKKSHLTEADIAELKAANTIAKLRSFIEKYLQV
;
A
#
# COMPACT_ATOMS: atom_id res chain seq x y z
N MET A 1 16.55 -17.89 29.44
CA MET A 1 16.28 -16.45 29.24
C MET A 1 15.18 -16.26 28.19
N LYS A 2 14.26 -15.30 28.37
CA LYS A 2 13.24 -14.97 27.35
C LYS A 2 13.85 -14.13 26.23
N ILE A 3 13.43 -14.41 24.99
CA ILE A 3 13.74 -13.63 23.79
C ILE A 3 12.48 -13.43 22.97
N TYR A 4 12.50 -12.41 22.11
CA TYR A 4 11.35 -11.97 21.33
C TYR A 4 11.76 -11.92 19.87
N TYR A 5 11.03 -12.67 19.05
CA TYR A 5 11.30 -12.79 17.63
C TYR A 5 10.55 -11.72 16.85
N TYR A 6 11.17 -11.25 15.79
CA TYR A 6 10.57 -10.33 14.84
C TYR A 6 10.80 -10.79 13.40
N ASP A 7 9.99 -10.31 12.47
CA ASP A 7 10.10 -10.66 11.05
C ASP A 7 11.16 -9.82 10.32
N LYS A 8 11.15 -9.85 8.98
CA LYS A 8 12.07 -9.03 8.17
C LYS A 8 11.80 -7.52 8.26
N GLU A 9 10.58 -7.12 8.63
CA GLU A 9 10.14 -5.73 8.77
C GLU A 9 10.27 -5.25 10.23
N GLY A 10 10.75 -6.11 11.13
CA GLY A 10 10.89 -5.82 12.55
C GLY A 10 9.61 -6.06 13.35
N ILE A 11 8.55 -6.59 12.75
CA ILE A 11 7.26 -6.81 13.41
C ILE A 11 7.39 -7.98 14.39
N PHE A 12 6.92 -7.79 15.62
CA PHE A 12 6.89 -8.84 16.64
C PHE A 12 6.08 -10.06 16.16
N ILE A 13 6.69 -11.24 16.24
CA ILE A 13 6.03 -12.51 15.89
C ILE A 13 5.61 -13.26 17.16
N LYS A 14 6.57 -13.54 18.05
CA LYS A 14 6.36 -14.38 19.24
C LYS A 14 7.45 -14.23 20.28
N GLU A 15 7.13 -14.63 21.51
CA GLU A 15 8.13 -14.89 22.53
C GLU A 15 8.69 -16.32 22.44
N GLY A 16 9.91 -16.50 22.93
CA GLY A 16 10.56 -17.80 23.04
C GLY A 16 11.66 -17.80 24.10
N LYS A 17 12.36 -18.93 24.21
CA LYS A 17 13.46 -19.10 25.15
C LYS A 17 14.78 -19.23 24.38
N ALA A 18 15.77 -18.44 24.79
CA ALA A 18 17.12 -18.57 24.26
C ALA A 18 17.78 -19.83 24.82
N HIS A 19 18.53 -20.52 23.97
CA HIS A 19 19.37 -21.65 24.36
C HIS A 19 20.67 -21.13 24.98
N LEU A 20 21.18 -21.86 25.96
CA LEU A 20 22.50 -21.59 26.53
C LEU A 20 23.56 -21.90 25.48
N ASP A 21 24.61 -21.10 25.42
CA ASP A 21 25.84 -21.44 24.73
C ASP A 21 26.77 -22.11 25.75
N PRO A 22 26.87 -23.46 25.78
CA PRO A 22 27.66 -24.13 26.80
C PRO A 22 29.15 -23.79 26.70
N LEU A 23 29.69 -23.67 25.48
CA LEU A 23 31.11 -23.41 25.25
C LEU A 23 31.51 -22.01 25.71
N GLU A 24 30.73 -21.01 25.32
CA GLU A 24 31.02 -19.63 25.72
C GLU A 24 30.72 -19.41 27.22
N THR A 25 29.74 -20.13 27.76
CA THR A 25 29.43 -20.09 29.20
C THR A 25 30.58 -20.62 30.03
N GLU A 26 31.17 -21.74 29.63
CA GLU A 26 32.34 -22.32 30.29
C GLU A 26 33.55 -21.40 30.19
N LYS A 27 33.83 -20.88 28.99
CA LYS A 27 34.98 -20.00 28.72
C LYS A 27 34.94 -18.70 29.52
N GLN A 28 33.76 -18.12 29.72
CA GLN A 28 33.58 -16.85 30.45
C GLN A 28 33.19 -17.04 31.91
N GLU A 29 32.99 -18.28 32.37
CA GLU A 29 32.41 -18.61 33.68
C GLU A 29 31.11 -17.84 33.98
N LYS A 30 30.32 -17.55 32.93
CA LYS A 30 29.12 -16.71 32.99
C LYS A 30 28.10 -17.21 31.99
N LEU A 31 26.82 -17.29 32.38
CA LEU A 31 25.75 -17.75 31.50
C LEU A 31 25.64 -16.87 30.23
N VAL A 32 26.10 -17.40 29.10
CA VAL A 32 25.96 -16.82 27.77
C VAL A 32 24.88 -17.58 27.01
N TYR A 33 23.98 -16.86 26.36
CA TYR A 33 22.87 -17.44 25.61
C TYR A 33 22.96 -17.06 24.15
N LEU A 34 22.66 -18.03 23.28
CA LEU A 34 22.57 -17.85 21.85
C LEU A 34 21.38 -16.95 21.50
N LEU A 35 21.66 -15.88 20.75
CA LEU A 35 20.64 -14.96 20.23
C LEU A 35 20.55 -15.10 18.71
N PRO A 36 19.44 -15.63 18.18
CA PRO A 36 19.21 -15.67 16.74
C PRO A 36 19.21 -14.26 16.11
N ALA A 37 19.56 -14.15 14.84
CA ALA A 37 19.70 -12.86 14.14
C ALA A 37 18.43 -11.98 14.15
N LYS A 38 17.24 -12.59 14.18
CA LYS A 38 15.94 -11.89 14.24
C LYS A 38 15.25 -12.05 15.59
N ALA A 39 16.04 -11.91 16.66
CA ALA A 39 15.55 -11.97 18.02
C ALA A 39 16.21 -10.90 18.88
N THR A 40 15.48 -10.43 19.89
CA THR A 40 16.00 -9.48 20.89
C THR A 40 15.66 -9.94 22.29
N LYS A 41 16.49 -9.55 23.26
CA LYS A 41 16.23 -9.76 24.70
C LYS A 41 15.27 -8.70 25.25
N LYS A 42 15.08 -7.59 24.52
CA LYS A 42 14.20 -6.50 24.94
C LYS A 42 12.75 -6.95 24.82
N LYS A 43 11.99 -6.80 25.89
CA LYS A 43 10.55 -7.13 25.89
C LYS A 43 9.77 -6.12 25.03
N PRO A 44 8.88 -6.58 24.13
CA PRO A 44 7.99 -5.67 23.41
C PRO A 44 7.03 -4.98 24.39
N PRO A 45 6.53 -3.78 24.04
CA PRO A 45 5.53 -3.11 24.85
C PRO A 45 4.22 -3.91 24.86
N VAL A 46 3.37 -3.65 25.86
CA VAL A 46 2.00 -4.20 25.88
C VAL A 46 1.21 -3.56 24.75
N LEU A 47 0.68 -4.37 23.84
CA LEU A 47 -0.11 -3.92 22.69
C LEU A 47 -1.60 -3.88 23.03
N LYS A 48 -2.31 -2.91 22.45
CA LYS A 48 -3.77 -2.90 22.38
C LYS A 48 -4.23 -3.48 21.04
N GLU A 49 -5.54 -3.69 20.91
CA GLU A 49 -6.14 -4.01 19.63
C GLU A 49 -5.83 -2.92 18.59
N GLY A 50 -5.48 -3.34 17.37
CA GLY A 50 -5.04 -2.43 16.31
C GLY A 50 -3.64 -1.85 16.50
N GLU A 51 -2.79 -2.42 17.36
CA GLU A 51 -1.37 -2.04 17.49
C GLU A 51 -0.44 -3.22 17.15
N ALA A 52 0.70 -2.91 16.55
CA ALA A 52 1.84 -3.82 16.38
C ALA A 52 3.11 -3.25 17.01
N ALA A 53 3.95 -4.12 17.57
CA ALA A 53 5.29 -3.75 18.02
C ALA A 53 6.29 -3.96 16.88
N VAL A 54 7.06 -2.91 16.55
CA VAL A 54 8.10 -2.93 15.51
C VAL A 54 9.46 -2.63 16.13
N PHE A 55 10.42 -3.52 15.91
CA PHE A 55 11.78 -3.41 16.40
C PHE A 55 12.68 -2.72 15.35
N ASN A 56 13.31 -1.61 15.72
CA ASN A 56 14.20 -0.85 14.83
C ASN A 56 15.68 -1.29 14.92
N GLY A 57 15.95 -2.48 15.47
CA GLY A 57 17.30 -2.96 15.78
C GLY A 57 17.82 -2.54 17.16
N LYS A 58 17.26 -1.49 17.77
CA LYS A 58 17.64 -1.02 19.12
C LYS A 58 16.49 -1.09 20.11
N THR A 59 15.29 -0.66 19.75
CA THR A 59 14.13 -0.55 20.63
C THR A 59 12.84 -0.95 19.91
N TRP A 60 11.82 -1.30 20.70
CA TRP A 60 10.48 -1.52 20.21
C TRP A 60 9.72 -0.20 20.12
N THR A 61 8.98 -0.01 19.04
CA THR A 61 8.06 1.11 18.84
C THR A 61 6.67 0.56 18.55
N LYS A 62 5.63 1.16 19.12
CA LYS A 62 4.25 0.84 18.76
C LYS A 62 3.88 1.52 17.47
N LYS A 63 3.21 0.79 16.58
CA LYS A 63 2.61 1.34 15.38
C LYS A 63 1.15 0.89 15.28
N PRO A 64 0.27 1.72 14.72
CA PRO A 64 -1.07 1.26 14.37
C PRO A 64 -0.97 0.07 13.40
N ASP A 65 -1.86 -0.90 13.54
CA ASP A 65 -1.93 -2.08 12.71
C ASP A 65 -3.36 -2.31 12.25
N PHE A 66 -3.68 -1.68 11.13
CA PHE A 66 -4.97 -1.83 10.44
C PHE A 66 -4.82 -2.73 9.20
N ARG A 67 -3.83 -3.62 9.17
CA ARG A 67 -3.64 -4.54 8.04
C ARG A 67 -4.91 -5.38 7.83
N GLY A 68 -5.31 -5.54 6.58
CA GLY A 68 -6.56 -6.18 6.19
C GLY A 68 -7.76 -5.24 6.12
N ALA A 69 -7.69 -4.04 6.70
CA ALA A 69 -8.74 -3.03 6.54
C ALA A 69 -8.84 -2.58 5.08
N VAL A 70 -10.08 -2.35 4.64
CA VAL A 70 -10.43 -1.96 3.27
C VAL A 70 -11.07 -0.59 3.29
N TYR A 71 -10.67 0.26 2.34
CA TYR A 71 -11.37 1.49 2.00
C TYR A 71 -11.36 1.67 0.49
N TYR A 72 -12.15 2.61 0.00
CA TYR A 72 -12.30 2.95 -1.41
C TYR A 72 -11.84 4.38 -1.62
N GLU A 73 -11.19 4.64 -2.75
CA GLU A 73 -10.91 6.01 -3.20
C GLU A 73 -12.13 6.59 -3.91
N GLU A 74 -12.10 7.90 -4.16
CA GLU A 74 -13.24 8.62 -4.75
C GLU A 74 -13.59 8.15 -6.18
N ASP A 75 -12.72 7.38 -6.82
CA ASP A 75 -12.92 6.73 -8.12
C ASP A 75 -13.48 5.30 -8.01
N GLY A 76 -13.76 4.83 -6.79
CA GLY A 76 -14.23 3.46 -6.53
C GLY A 76 -13.11 2.43 -6.40
N ARG A 77 -11.84 2.82 -6.53
CA ARG A 77 -10.71 1.89 -6.41
C ARG A 77 -10.60 1.34 -4.99
N LYS A 78 -10.65 0.01 -4.87
CA LYS A 78 -10.47 -0.69 -3.60
C LYS A 78 -9.01 -0.63 -3.15
N VAL A 79 -8.78 -0.12 -1.95
CA VAL A 79 -7.48 -0.12 -1.28
C VAL A 79 -7.54 -1.01 -0.04
N THR A 80 -6.50 -1.81 0.16
CA THR A 80 -6.34 -2.66 1.35
C THR A 80 -5.05 -2.29 2.06
N ILE A 81 -5.13 -2.03 3.35
CA ILE A 81 -3.94 -1.77 4.17
C ILE A 81 -3.16 -3.08 4.31
N ARG A 82 -1.90 -3.09 3.86
CA ARG A 82 -1.03 -4.28 3.91
C ARG A 82 0.17 -4.11 4.84
N GLU A 83 0.44 -2.89 5.28
CA GLU A 83 1.62 -2.52 6.04
C GLU A 83 1.24 -2.01 7.42
N THR A 84 2.09 -2.27 8.42
CA THR A 84 1.95 -1.68 9.75
C THR A 84 2.33 -0.20 9.72
N GLY A 85 1.74 0.59 10.60
CA GLY A 85 1.91 2.05 10.65
C GLY A 85 0.96 2.82 9.75
N LYS A 86 0.24 2.16 8.84
CA LYS A 86 -0.81 2.78 8.04
C LYS A 86 -2.15 2.73 8.78
N VAL A 87 -2.89 3.82 8.66
CA VAL A 87 -4.24 3.99 9.20
C VAL A 87 -5.19 4.29 8.06
N LEU A 88 -6.50 4.14 8.30
CA LEU A 88 -7.48 4.65 7.36
C LEU A 88 -7.35 6.19 7.29
N PRO A 89 -7.37 6.80 6.10
CA PRO A 89 -7.46 8.25 5.99
C PRO A 89 -8.72 8.77 6.70
N PRO A 90 -8.72 10.00 7.24
CA PRO A 90 -9.88 10.54 7.97
C PRO A 90 -11.19 10.55 7.17
N ASN A 91 -11.08 10.70 5.84
CA ASN A 91 -12.18 10.68 4.88
C ASN A 91 -12.26 9.35 4.10
N ALA A 92 -11.75 8.25 4.66
CA ALA A 92 -11.82 6.94 4.04
C ALA A 92 -13.27 6.55 3.74
N ILE A 93 -13.54 6.21 2.49
CA ILE A 93 -14.84 5.67 2.09
C ILE A 93 -14.83 4.18 2.39
N THR A 94 -15.61 3.71 3.36
CA THR A 94 -15.64 2.28 3.75
C THR A 94 -16.78 1.52 3.10
N THR A 95 -17.68 2.22 2.42
CA THR A 95 -18.79 1.63 1.65
C THR A 95 -18.34 1.37 0.21
N PRO A 96 -18.47 0.15 -0.33
CA PRO A 96 -18.15 -0.11 -1.73
C PRO A 96 -19.03 0.70 -2.69
N PRO A 97 -18.53 1.02 -3.90
CA PRO A 97 -19.39 1.53 -4.96
C PRO A 97 -20.50 0.51 -5.30
N PRO A 98 -21.71 0.97 -5.68
CA PRO A 98 -22.77 0.09 -6.15
C PRO A 98 -22.31 -0.79 -7.31
N GLU A 99 -22.78 -2.03 -7.33
CA GLU A 99 -22.47 -2.96 -8.40
C GLU A 99 -23.03 -2.45 -9.74
N GLY A 100 -22.23 -2.51 -10.80
CA GLY A 100 -22.60 -2.06 -12.15
C GLY A 100 -22.27 -0.59 -12.47
N MET A 101 -21.76 0.19 -11.52
CA MET A 101 -21.23 1.54 -11.76
C MET A 101 -19.93 1.47 -12.59
N GLN A 102 -19.85 2.17 -13.71
CA GLN A 102 -18.71 2.10 -14.64
C GLN A 102 -17.59 3.05 -14.23
N GLU A 103 -17.96 4.27 -13.86
CA GLU A 103 -17.07 5.36 -13.46
C GLU A 103 -17.53 5.92 -12.10
N PRO A 104 -17.24 5.23 -10.99
CA PRO A 104 -17.64 5.71 -9.67
C PRO A 104 -17.00 7.05 -9.32
N GLY A 105 -17.79 7.91 -8.71
CA GLY A 105 -17.41 9.16 -8.09
C GLY A 105 -17.91 9.22 -6.66
N TRP A 106 -17.23 9.92 -5.78
CA TRP A 106 -17.72 10.19 -4.43
C TRP A 106 -18.07 11.67 -4.27
N GLU A 107 -19.35 11.97 -4.07
CA GLU A 107 -19.83 13.35 -3.88
C GLU A 107 -20.85 13.39 -2.72
N ASN A 108 -20.68 14.36 -1.82
CA ASN A 108 -21.61 14.61 -0.71
C ASN A 108 -21.95 13.36 0.13
N GLY A 109 -20.96 12.48 0.34
CA GLY A 109 -21.13 11.27 1.14
C GLY A 109 -21.87 10.13 0.44
N LYS A 110 -21.98 10.16 -0.89
CA LYS A 110 -22.62 9.12 -1.71
C LYS A 110 -21.83 8.85 -2.98
N TRP A 111 -21.99 7.63 -3.49
CA TRP A 111 -21.49 7.26 -4.81
C TRP A 111 -22.35 7.90 -5.91
N VAL A 112 -21.69 8.51 -6.90
CA VAL A 112 -22.27 9.10 -8.10
C VAL A 112 -21.60 8.52 -9.33
N GLU A 113 -22.29 8.46 -10.47
CA GLU A 113 -21.67 8.08 -11.74
C GLU A 113 -20.99 9.31 -12.36
N LYS A 114 -19.67 9.28 -12.50
CA LYS A 114 -18.93 10.31 -13.23
C LYS A 114 -19.11 10.07 -14.71
N PHE A 115 -20.05 10.76 -15.31
CA PHE A 115 -20.13 10.85 -16.76
C PHE A 115 -18.95 11.68 -17.25
N ILE A 116 -17.83 11.03 -17.58
CA ILE A 116 -16.86 11.65 -18.47
C ILE A 116 -17.62 11.82 -19.77
N ASP A 117 -17.74 13.06 -20.25
CA ASP A 117 -18.27 13.42 -21.56
C ASP A 117 -17.28 12.92 -22.64
N THR A 118 -17.03 11.61 -22.63
CA THR A 118 -16.40 10.91 -23.72
C THR A 118 -17.50 10.77 -24.76
N PRO A 119 -17.29 11.24 -26.01
CA PRO A 119 -18.23 10.93 -27.07
C PRO A 119 -18.31 9.41 -27.15
N LYS A 120 -19.44 8.86 -26.67
CA LYS A 120 -19.72 7.43 -26.73
C LYS A 120 -19.47 7.00 -28.18
N LYS A 121 -18.50 6.10 -28.39
CA LYS A 121 -18.25 5.43 -29.69
C LYS A 121 -19.51 4.80 -30.28
N SER A 122 -20.59 4.63 -29.51
CA SER A 122 -21.88 4.12 -29.97
C SER A 122 -22.71 5.10 -30.81
N HIS A 123 -22.34 6.40 -30.88
CA HIS A 123 -23.02 7.40 -31.71
C HIS A 123 -22.07 8.19 -32.63
N LEU A 124 -20.84 7.71 -32.85
CA LEU A 124 -19.99 8.32 -33.87
C LEU A 124 -20.56 7.94 -35.24
N THR A 125 -21.14 8.92 -35.92
CA THR A 125 -21.52 8.77 -37.32
C THR A 125 -20.28 8.58 -38.17
N GLU A 126 -20.43 8.08 -39.41
CA GLU A 126 -19.29 7.98 -40.34
C GLU A 126 -18.61 9.34 -40.56
N ALA A 127 -19.36 10.44 -40.42
CA ALA A 127 -18.85 11.80 -40.51
C ALA A 127 -17.89 12.13 -39.35
N ASP A 128 -18.24 11.79 -38.11
CA ASP A 128 -17.40 12.04 -36.93
C ASP A 128 -16.08 11.24 -37.01
N ILE A 129 -16.16 10.01 -37.52
CA ILE A 129 -14.98 9.16 -37.75
C ILE A 129 -14.10 9.73 -38.87
N ALA A 130 -14.71 10.27 -39.94
CA ALA A 130 -13.98 10.90 -41.03
C ALA A 130 -13.28 12.19 -40.57
N GLU A 131 -13.93 13.00 -39.74
CA GLU A 131 -13.36 14.23 -39.19
C GLU A 131 -12.18 13.93 -38.25
N LEU A 132 -12.31 12.93 -37.37
CA LEU A 132 -11.20 12.48 -36.51
C LEU A 132 -10.00 11.95 -37.33
N LYS A 133 -10.26 11.22 -38.42
CA LYS A 133 -9.19 10.75 -39.34
C LYS A 133 -8.53 11.92 -40.08
N ALA A 134 -9.29 12.90 -40.53
CA ALA A 134 -8.78 14.08 -41.21
C ALA A 134 -7.93 14.93 -40.25
N ALA A 135 -8.43 15.21 -39.04
CA ALA A 135 -7.71 15.96 -38.02
C ALA A 135 -6.37 15.31 -37.65
N ASN A 136 -6.35 13.99 -37.50
CA ASN A 136 -5.12 13.25 -37.17
C ASN A 136 -4.12 13.21 -38.34
N THR A 137 -4.61 13.20 -39.58
CA THR A 137 -3.78 13.32 -40.78
C THR A 137 -3.16 14.71 -40.89
N ILE A 138 -3.93 15.77 -40.62
CA ILE A 138 -3.44 17.16 -40.60
C ILE A 138 -2.41 17.34 -39.47
N ALA A 139 -2.66 16.78 -38.28
CA ALA A 139 -1.71 16.83 -37.17
C ALA A 139 -0.38 16.13 -37.51
N LYS A 140 -0.44 14.96 -38.15
CA LYS A 140 0.74 14.25 -38.66
C LYS A 140 1.49 15.04 -39.73
N LEU A 141 0.77 15.67 -40.67
CA LEU A 141 1.38 16.51 -41.70
C LEU A 141 2.04 17.76 -41.12
N ARG A 142 1.41 18.43 -40.14
CA ARG A 142 2.02 19.57 -39.43
C ARG A 142 3.29 19.17 -38.69
N SER A 143 3.24 18.07 -37.92
CA SER A 143 4.42 17.52 -37.24
C SER A 143 5.53 17.15 -38.22
N PHE A 144 5.17 16.60 -39.39
CA PHE A 144 6.12 16.31 -40.46
C PHE A 144 6.73 17.60 -41.03
N ILE A 145 5.92 18.60 -41.34
CA ILE A 145 6.39 19.89 -41.88
C ILE A 145 7.28 20.64 -40.88
N GLU A 146 6.91 20.69 -39.60
CA GLU A 146 7.73 21.31 -38.54
C GLU A 146 9.09 20.62 -38.37
N LYS A 147 9.14 19.29 -38.55
CA LYS A 147 10.40 18.53 -38.54
C LYS A 147 11.31 18.84 -39.73
N TYR A 148 10.75 19.27 -40.86
CA TYR A 148 11.50 19.57 -42.09
C TYR A 148 11.75 21.06 -42.35
N LEU A 149 11.14 21.96 -41.57
CA LEU A 149 11.37 23.42 -41.61
C LEU A 149 12.28 23.93 -40.48
N GLN A 150 12.86 23.06 -39.64
CA GLN A 150 14.02 23.44 -38.81
C GLN A 150 15.30 23.40 -39.66
N VAL A 151 15.52 24.46 -40.43
CA VAL A 151 16.84 24.95 -40.89
C VAL A 151 16.96 26.40 -40.43
#